data_AF-A0A5S4FP49-F1
#
_entry.id   AF-A0A5S4FP49-F1
#
_cell.length_a   1.000
_cell.length_b   1.000
_cell.length_c   1.000
_cell.angle_alpha   90.00
_cell.angle_beta   90.00
_cell.angle_gamma   90.00
#
_symmetry.space_group_name_H-M   'P 1'
#
loop_
_entity.id
_entity.type
_entity.pdbx_description
1 polymer ?
#
loop_
_entity_poly.entity_id
_entity_poly.type
_entity_poly.pdbx_seq_one_letter_code
_entity_poly.pdbx_strand_id
1 'polypeptide(L)'
;MSPTVAFFFKARHGFGHVRRTVLIADELRRLAPDSEIFLVGQVRSLLPLRGTPHRVISFPHMHRLPSDAMETALRDLLNNVIAEIRPDLIVEDTFPDRNHLFLPAAREVPKVLVLRKMSGIFFERMRRRGELSHYDRILVAQSWADFAMTGHSPDSLLLAEHSARFRFLGPVFHSPPPSEIAFVRRVYGRQPLVVVAAGAGGDTGNQGYVERLFTSMSAVAARFLDRAVPARFILVTGPYYDGVAPPALPNVTTVPYEPSLAALLHAAKVAVIRPGFNSLHEAVSGPARVVLVPGHNTAEDQWGDARRLSAADGIDVTHHNDVDGLETLVLAGLAAPPRVPSGTPRPAQGELAAALLEEAGRHSVPWTPGPQGRVFLLVGGLGTADRHATAEAALPGAARVGAHVSVFDPTLLDARPLEANPPGSAGPTQGTLLLLDAGPDIDVTPASLHARGVRVVFLPDRDDYDDQAGPHQDDWLRGHPPPGHGLLPVRLHHLRATESRPGEFPYRVERLRERSPLPAVYLDVSAIASSERLRVYLQDLAAWLAASGLTLSGLRDFVSRAATVRLMGGTTS
;
A
#
# COMPACT_ATOMS: atom_id res chain seq x y z
N MET A 1 -16.99 -14.77 -6.69
CA MET A 1 -16.88 -13.48 -7.39
C MET A 1 -15.48 -13.37 -7.96
N SER A 2 -15.35 -12.63 -9.06
CA SER A 2 -14.10 -12.50 -9.80
C SER A 2 -13.62 -11.06 -9.67
N PRO A 3 -12.78 -10.74 -8.67
CA PRO A 3 -12.42 -9.36 -8.39
C PRO A 3 -11.51 -8.77 -9.48
N THR A 4 -11.63 -7.46 -9.68
CA THR A 4 -10.67 -6.65 -10.40
C THR A 4 -9.61 -6.14 -9.42
N VAL A 5 -8.35 -6.55 -9.60
CA VAL A 5 -7.25 -6.23 -8.68
C VAL A 5 -6.21 -5.37 -9.38
N ALA A 6 -5.90 -4.22 -8.81
CA ALA A 6 -4.86 -3.33 -9.29
C ALA A 6 -3.63 -3.38 -8.38
N PHE A 7 -2.52 -3.93 -8.88
CA PHE A 7 -1.23 -3.94 -8.20
C PHE A 7 -0.42 -2.70 -8.56
N PHE A 8 -0.17 -1.85 -7.58
CA PHE A 8 0.75 -0.72 -7.67
C PHE A 8 2.13 -1.14 -7.19
N PHE A 9 3.10 -1.16 -8.09
CA PHE A 9 4.45 -1.61 -7.76
C PHE A 9 5.51 -0.56 -8.12
N LYS A 10 6.58 -0.54 -7.34
CA LYS A 10 7.68 0.42 -7.48
C LYS A 10 8.89 -0.22 -8.14
N ALA A 11 9.29 0.24 -9.32
CA ALA A 11 10.44 -0.33 -10.05
C ALA A 11 11.59 0.65 -10.32
N ARG A 12 11.66 1.76 -9.57
CA ARG A 12 12.71 2.78 -9.74
C ARG A 12 14.12 2.24 -9.49
N HIS A 13 14.28 1.38 -8.49
CA HIS A 13 15.59 0.92 -8.02
C HIS A 13 15.91 -0.55 -8.36
N GLY A 14 14.92 -1.33 -8.81
CA GLY A 14 15.15 -2.69 -9.25
C GLY A 14 13.88 -3.52 -9.44
N PHE A 15 14.08 -4.80 -9.78
CA PHE A 15 13.01 -5.71 -10.20
C PHE A 15 12.45 -6.61 -9.11
N GLY A 16 13.01 -6.59 -7.90
CA GLY A 16 12.49 -7.43 -6.81
C GLY A 16 11.01 -7.18 -6.52
N HIS A 17 10.58 -5.92 -6.61
CA HIS A 17 9.18 -5.50 -6.50
C HIS A 17 8.33 -6.08 -7.63
N VAL A 18 8.73 -5.83 -8.89
CA VAL A 18 8.03 -6.33 -10.08
C VAL A 18 7.89 -7.86 -10.04
N ARG A 19 8.98 -8.57 -9.73
CA ARG A 19 8.99 -10.04 -9.66
C ARG A 19 8.04 -10.55 -8.57
N ARG A 20 8.08 -9.97 -7.37
CA ARG A 20 7.16 -10.34 -6.28
C ARG A 20 5.70 -10.09 -6.67
N THR A 21 5.41 -8.93 -7.24
CA THR A 21 4.06 -8.58 -7.72
C THR A 21 3.57 -9.59 -8.76
N VAL A 22 4.39 -9.94 -9.75
CA VAL A 22 4.03 -10.95 -10.76
C VAL A 22 3.79 -12.33 -10.12
N LEU A 23 4.66 -12.78 -9.21
CA LEU A 23 4.47 -14.07 -8.53
C LEU A 23 3.16 -14.13 -7.72
N ILE A 24 2.79 -13.04 -7.05
CA ILE A 24 1.53 -12.93 -6.32
C ILE A 24 0.34 -12.90 -7.30
N ALA A 25 0.44 -12.13 -8.37
CA ALA A 25 -0.60 -12.03 -9.39
C ALA A 25 -0.85 -13.36 -10.11
N ASP A 26 0.20 -14.13 -10.41
CA ASP A 26 0.11 -15.46 -11.01
C ASP A 26 -0.66 -16.43 -10.09
N GLU A 27 -0.35 -16.43 -8.79
CA GLU A 27 -1.08 -17.23 -7.81
C GLU A 27 -2.52 -16.76 -7.61
N LEU A 28 -2.77 -15.46 -7.62
CA LEU A 28 -4.12 -14.91 -7.53
C LEU A 28 -4.97 -15.34 -8.72
N ARG A 29 -4.43 -15.29 -9.94
CA ARG A 29 -5.10 -15.78 -11.14
C ARG A 29 -5.31 -17.29 -11.09
N ARG A 30 -4.37 -18.07 -10.52
CA ARG A 30 -4.54 -19.51 -10.35
C ARG A 30 -5.69 -19.84 -9.38
N LEU A 31 -5.80 -19.09 -8.28
CA LEU A 31 -6.86 -19.27 -7.27
C LEU A 31 -8.22 -18.71 -7.72
N ALA A 32 -8.22 -17.66 -8.54
CA ALA A 32 -9.41 -17.04 -9.11
C ALA A 32 -9.19 -16.77 -10.62
N PRO A 33 -9.42 -17.78 -11.48
CA PRO A 33 -9.14 -17.73 -12.92
C PRO A 33 -9.94 -16.71 -13.72
N ASP A 34 -10.93 -16.08 -13.12
CA ASP A 34 -11.77 -15.07 -13.77
C ASP A 34 -11.42 -13.64 -13.32
N SER A 35 -10.54 -13.47 -12.31
CA SER A 35 -10.15 -12.14 -11.80
C SER A 35 -9.42 -11.33 -12.86
N GLU A 36 -9.80 -10.06 -13.04
CA GLU A 36 -9.02 -9.14 -13.87
C GLU A 36 -7.85 -8.57 -13.06
N ILE A 37 -6.62 -8.71 -13.55
CA ILE A 37 -5.43 -8.26 -12.83
C ILE A 37 -4.70 -7.20 -13.67
N PHE A 38 -4.48 -6.05 -13.05
CA PHE A 38 -3.74 -4.93 -13.60
C PHE A 38 -2.45 -4.71 -12.82
N LEU A 39 -1.32 -4.66 -13.53
CA LEU A 39 -0.01 -4.32 -12.98
C LEU A 39 0.29 -2.87 -13.37
N VAL A 40 0.22 -1.97 -12.40
CA VAL A 40 0.33 -0.53 -12.57
C VAL A 40 1.63 -0.02 -11.93
N GLY A 41 2.46 0.70 -12.69
CA GLY A 41 3.69 1.23 -12.12
C GLY A 41 4.55 2.03 -13.08
N GLN A 42 5.63 2.59 -12.55
CA GLN A 42 6.69 3.24 -13.34
C GLN A 42 7.89 2.30 -13.44
N VAL A 43 8.20 1.85 -14.66
CA VAL A 43 9.38 1.00 -14.93
C VAL A 43 10.22 1.57 -16.06
N ARG A 44 11.54 1.46 -15.95
CA ARG A 44 12.45 1.77 -17.08
C ARG A 44 12.50 0.64 -18.10
N SER A 45 12.18 -0.60 -17.69
CA SER A 45 12.23 -1.78 -18.56
C SER A 45 11.06 -2.71 -18.26
N LEU A 46 10.38 -3.13 -19.33
CA LEU A 46 9.26 -4.09 -19.29
C LEU A 46 9.73 -5.55 -19.35
N LEU A 47 11.04 -5.82 -19.39
CA LEU A 47 11.57 -7.18 -19.52
C LEU A 47 11.00 -8.17 -18.46
N PRO A 48 10.87 -7.82 -17.16
CA PRO A 48 10.28 -8.73 -16.16
C PRO A 48 8.79 -8.97 -16.32
N LEU A 49 8.11 -8.13 -17.08
CA LEU A 49 6.68 -8.21 -17.35
C LEU A 49 6.41 -8.89 -18.71
N ARG A 50 7.46 -9.20 -19.49
CA ARG A 50 7.29 -9.81 -20.80
C ARG A 50 6.73 -11.21 -20.65
N GLY A 51 5.62 -11.48 -21.36
CA GLY A 51 4.97 -12.79 -21.34
C GLY A 51 4.09 -13.05 -20.13
N THR A 52 3.92 -12.06 -19.24
CA THR A 52 2.89 -12.15 -18.19
C THR A 52 1.50 -12.16 -18.83
N PRO A 53 0.54 -12.96 -18.32
CA PRO A 53 -0.84 -12.93 -18.80
C PRO A 53 -1.64 -11.71 -18.30
N HIS A 54 -1.06 -10.93 -17.38
CA HIS A 54 -1.74 -9.80 -16.74
C HIS A 54 -1.70 -8.53 -17.59
N ARG A 55 -2.68 -7.64 -17.41
CA ARG A 55 -2.68 -6.34 -18.09
C ARG A 55 -1.64 -5.44 -17.44
N VAL A 56 -0.76 -4.84 -18.23
CA VAL A 56 0.32 -3.98 -17.73
C VAL A 56 0.04 -2.52 -18.13
N ILE A 57 0.00 -1.64 -17.15
CA ILE A 57 -0.07 -0.19 -17.35
C ILE A 57 1.23 0.40 -16.80
N SER A 58 2.14 0.71 -17.71
CA SER A 58 3.44 1.29 -17.37
C SER A 58 3.47 2.75 -17.76
N PHE A 59 3.85 3.60 -16.80
CA PHE A 59 4.09 5.01 -17.08
C PHE A 59 5.57 5.27 -17.32
N PRO A 60 5.92 6.16 -18.26
CA PRO A 60 7.31 6.55 -18.44
C PRO A 60 7.82 7.29 -17.20
N HIS A 61 9.13 7.22 -16.96
CA HIS A 61 9.75 8.12 -15.97
C HIS A 61 9.71 9.55 -16.49
N MET A 62 8.96 10.40 -15.79
CA MET A 62 8.75 11.82 -16.12
C MET A 62 9.91 12.73 -15.65
N HIS A 63 11.15 12.24 -15.76
CA HIS A 63 12.39 12.89 -15.29
C HIS A 63 12.73 14.24 -15.94
N ARG A 64 11.97 14.67 -16.96
CA ARG A 64 12.15 15.95 -17.67
C ARG A 64 11.22 17.05 -17.18
N LEU A 65 10.28 16.74 -16.29
CA LEU A 65 9.38 17.71 -15.69
C LEU A 65 9.98 18.24 -14.37
N PRO A 66 9.72 19.51 -14.00
CA PRO A 66 9.92 19.97 -12.63
C PRO A 66 9.19 19.05 -11.64
N SER A 67 9.74 18.86 -10.44
CA SER A 67 9.24 17.88 -9.46
C SER A 67 7.74 18.04 -9.18
N ASP A 68 7.25 19.25 -8.96
CA ASP A 68 5.85 19.49 -8.63
C ASP A 68 4.92 19.15 -9.80
N ALA A 69 5.27 19.59 -11.03
CA ALA A 69 4.51 19.27 -12.23
C ALA A 69 4.51 17.76 -12.53
N MET A 70 5.63 17.09 -12.26
CA MET A 70 5.73 15.63 -12.37
C MET A 70 4.81 14.93 -11.38
N GLU A 71 4.78 15.36 -10.13
CA GLU A 71 3.95 14.77 -9.08
C GLU A 71 2.46 14.97 -9.40
N THR A 72 2.05 16.17 -9.79
CA THR A 72 0.66 16.44 -10.21
C THR A 72 0.26 15.58 -11.41
N ALA A 73 1.07 15.56 -12.49
CA ALA A 73 0.76 14.77 -13.67
C ALA A 73 0.68 13.27 -13.37
N LEU A 74 1.56 12.76 -12.50
CA LEU A 74 1.53 11.37 -12.06
C LEU A 74 0.26 11.07 -11.26
N ARG A 75 -0.12 11.93 -10.31
CA ARG A 75 -1.35 11.76 -9.52
C ARG A 75 -2.58 11.78 -10.40
N ASP A 76 -2.70 12.72 -11.33
CA ASP A 76 -3.83 12.80 -12.26
C ASP A 76 -3.95 11.54 -13.13
N LEU A 77 -2.81 11.08 -13.66
CA LEU A 77 -2.75 9.87 -14.47
C LEU A 77 -3.17 8.64 -13.66
N LEU A 78 -2.63 8.48 -12.45
CA LEU A 78 -2.99 7.37 -11.56
C LEU A 78 -4.47 7.43 -11.17
N ASN A 79 -4.99 8.61 -10.86
CA ASN A 79 -6.39 8.82 -10.52
C ASN A 79 -7.30 8.39 -11.68
N ASN A 80 -6.99 8.82 -12.91
CA ASN A 80 -7.75 8.44 -14.10
C ASN A 80 -7.66 6.95 -14.39
N VAL A 81 -6.49 6.33 -14.20
CA VAL A 81 -6.31 4.89 -14.37
C VAL A 81 -7.15 4.09 -13.38
N ILE A 82 -7.19 4.51 -12.11
CA ILE A 82 -8.03 3.86 -11.09
C ILE A 82 -9.51 4.09 -11.40
N ALA A 83 -9.90 5.29 -11.82
CA ALA A 83 -11.27 5.62 -12.20
C ALA A 83 -11.76 4.79 -13.41
N GLU A 84 -10.87 4.49 -14.35
CA GLU A 84 -11.17 3.66 -15.52
C GLU A 84 -11.25 2.17 -15.16
N ILE A 85 -10.24 1.65 -14.44
CA ILE A 85 -10.18 0.23 -14.03
C ILE A 85 -11.30 -0.11 -13.04
N ARG A 86 -11.65 0.83 -12.16
CA ARG A 86 -12.58 0.65 -11.02
C ARG A 86 -12.25 -0.62 -10.21
N PRO A 87 -11.02 -0.77 -9.69
CA PRO A 87 -10.63 -1.98 -9.00
C PRO A 87 -11.54 -2.26 -7.79
N ASP A 88 -11.72 -3.54 -7.49
CA ASP A 88 -12.33 -4.02 -6.25
C ASP A 88 -11.29 -4.09 -5.12
N LEU A 89 -10.00 -4.13 -5.46
CA LEU A 89 -8.89 -4.15 -4.53
C LEU A 89 -7.65 -3.44 -5.12
N ILE A 90 -7.06 -2.55 -4.33
CA ILE A 90 -5.75 -1.95 -4.61
C ILE A 90 -4.70 -2.66 -3.74
N VAL A 91 -3.64 -3.14 -4.39
CA VAL A 91 -2.52 -3.79 -3.70
C VAL A 91 -1.26 -2.98 -3.96
N GLU A 92 -0.60 -2.53 -2.91
CA GLU A 92 0.63 -1.75 -3.03
C GLU A 92 1.85 -2.55 -2.60
N ASP A 93 2.90 -2.52 -3.43
CA ASP A 93 4.21 -3.09 -3.11
C ASP A 93 5.32 -2.00 -3.14
N THR A 94 6.12 -1.80 -2.09
CA THR A 94 6.19 -2.52 -0.80
C THR A 94 6.07 -1.63 0.42
N PHE A 95 6.07 -0.32 0.22
CA PHE A 95 5.93 0.69 1.25
C PHE A 95 4.98 1.76 0.70
N PRO A 96 4.30 2.52 1.56
CA PRO A 96 3.31 3.49 1.11
C PRO A 96 3.87 4.54 0.16
N ASP A 97 3.17 4.81 -0.94
CA ASP A 97 3.41 5.97 -1.81
C ASP A 97 2.37 7.04 -1.55
N ARG A 98 2.82 8.24 -1.22
CA ARG A 98 1.91 9.39 -1.06
C ARG A 98 1.16 9.70 -2.35
N ASN A 99 1.73 9.36 -3.51
CA ASN A 99 1.05 9.52 -4.79
C ASN A 99 -0.10 8.53 -5.01
N HIS A 100 -0.18 7.44 -4.23
CA HIS A 100 -1.27 6.46 -4.30
C HIS A 100 -2.29 6.64 -3.17
N LEU A 101 -1.81 7.04 -1.98
CA LEU A 101 -2.61 7.07 -0.76
C LEU A 101 -3.85 7.96 -0.87
N PHE A 102 -3.68 9.15 -1.45
CA PHE A 102 -4.66 10.23 -1.43
C PHE A 102 -5.37 10.45 -2.77
N LEU A 103 -5.32 9.47 -3.67
CA LEU A 103 -6.01 9.58 -4.97
C LEU A 103 -7.54 9.50 -4.76
N PRO A 104 -8.31 10.47 -5.27
CA PRO A 104 -9.77 10.47 -5.14
C PRO A 104 -10.43 9.16 -5.61
N ALA A 105 -10.02 8.63 -6.76
CA ALA A 105 -10.54 7.38 -7.32
C ALA A 105 -10.16 6.13 -6.50
N ALA A 106 -9.09 6.21 -5.69
CA ALA A 106 -8.63 5.12 -4.84
C ALA A 106 -9.23 5.17 -3.43
N ARG A 107 -9.82 6.30 -3.05
CA ARG A 107 -10.27 6.58 -1.68
C ARG A 107 -11.26 5.53 -1.17
N GLU A 108 -12.09 5.08 -2.09
CA GLU A 108 -13.23 4.23 -1.84
C GLU A 108 -12.91 2.74 -2.05
N VAL A 109 -11.72 2.45 -2.57
CA VAL A 109 -11.26 1.10 -2.86
C VAL A 109 -10.47 0.56 -1.66
N PRO A 110 -10.71 -0.70 -1.24
CA PRO A 110 -9.91 -1.38 -0.25
C PRO A 110 -8.43 -1.41 -0.65
N LYS A 111 -7.54 -1.16 0.30
CA LYS A 111 -6.09 -1.06 0.09
C LYS A 111 -5.35 -2.07 0.93
N VAL A 112 -4.52 -2.89 0.29
CA VAL A 112 -3.63 -3.84 0.97
C VAL A 112 -2.19 -3.47 0.70
N LEU A 113 -1.39 -3.36 1.76
CA LEU A 113 0.05 -3.18 1.65
C LEU A 113 0.75 -4.54 1.71
N VAL A 114 1.52 -4.87 0.68
CA VAL A 114 2.45 -6.01 0.69
C VAL A 114 3.80 -5.53 1.21
N LEU A 115 3.96 -5.59 2.52
CA LEU A 115 5.15 -5.14 3.21
C LEU A 115 6.24 -6.20 3.10
N ARG A 116 7.42 -5.84 2.63
CA ARG A 116 8.60 -6.70 2.71
C ARG A 116 9.52 -6.25 3.84
N LYS A 117 10.59 -7.01 4.04
CA LYS A 117 11.68 -6.64 4.94
C LYS A 117 12.17 -5.20 4.74
N MET A 118 12.30 -4.49 5.86
CA MET A 118 12.89 -3.16 5.94
C MET A 118 13.58 -2.97 7.28
N SER A 119 14.45 -1.98 7.39
CA SER A 119 15.10 -1.63 8.64
C SER A 119 14.08 -1.14 9.68
N GLY A 120 14.37 -1.38 10.96
CA GLY A 120 13.52 -0.92 12.06
C GLY A 120 13.27 0.59 12.05
N ILE A 121 14.29 1.38 11.70
CA ILE A 121 14.22 2.84 11.59
C ILE A 121 13.24 3.27 10.48
N PHE A 122 13.28 2.61 9.32
CA PHE A 122 12.40 2.96 8.21
C PHE A 122 10.94 2.63 8.53
N PHE A 123 10.68 1.45 9.12
CA PHE A 123 9.35 1.07 9.57
C PHE A 123 8.79 2.03 10.63
N GLU A 124 9.60 2.37 11.65
CA GLU A 124 9.20 3.30 12.71
C GLU A 124 8.83 4.68 12.16
N ARG A 125 9.57 5.18 11.15
CA ARG A 125 9.26 6.44 10.48
C ARG A 125 7.90 6.40 9.79
N MET A 126 7.60 5.33 9.08
CA MET A 126 6.32 5.13 8.40
C MET A 126 5.16 5.08 9.40
N ARG A 127 5.35 4.35 10.51
CA ARG A 127 4.39 4.29 11.64
C ARG A 127 4.12 5.68 12.21
N ARG A 128 5.16 6.44 12.57
CA ARG A 128 5.03 7.80 13.14
C ARG A 128 4.36 8.80 12.22
N ARG A 129 4.46 8.60 10.90
CA ARG A 129 3.79 9.43 9.90
C ARG A 129 2.34 9.03 9.63
N GLY A 130 1.84 7.97 10.28
CA GLY A 130 0.48 7.47 10.08
C GLY A 130 0.26 6.79 8.72
N GLU A 131 1.32 6.57 7.92
CA GLU A 131 1.20 6.09 6.54
C GLU A 131 0.60 4.67 6.47
N LEU A 132 0.81 3.85 7.50
CA LEU A 132 0.23 2.51 7.63
C LEU A 132 -1.29 2.53 7.85
N SER A 133 -1.84 3.62 8.37
CA SER A 133 -3.25 3.72 8.75
C SER A 133 -4.21 3.70 7.55
N HIS A 134 -3.71 3.91 6.34
CA HIS A 134 -4.48 3.94 5.11
C HIS A 134 -4.78 2.55 4.49
N TYR A 135 -4.20 1.47 5.02
CA TYR A 135 -4.34 0.11 4.44
C TYR A 135 -5.19 -0.85 5.29
N ASP A 136 -6.26 -1.39 4.73
CA ASP A 136 -7.13 -2.39 5.38
C ASP A 136 -6.38 -3.58 5.95
N ARG A 137 -5.37 -4.03 5.20
CA ARG A 137 -4.41 -5.05 5.63
C ARG A 137 -2.99 -4.70 5.24
N ILE A 138 -2.08 -5.21 6.06
CA ILE A 138 -0.64 -5.18 5.86
C ILE A 138 -0.19 -6.64 5.85
N LEU A 139 -0.01 -7.18 4.66
CA LEU A 139 0.48 -8.53 4.44
C LEU A 139 2.00 -8.47 4.41
N VAL A 140 2.63 -9.04 5.42
CA VAL A 140 4.08 -9.00 5.55
C VAL A 140 4.68 -10.23 4.87
N ALA A 141 5.40 -10.00 3.79
CA ALA A 141 6.15 -10.97 3.01
C ALA A 141 7.44 -11.40 3.73
N GLN A 142 7.39 -11.65 5.04
CA GLN A 142 8.44 -12.25 5.86
C GLN A 142 7.82 -12.96 7.08
N SER A 143 8.60 -13.80 7.77
CA SER A 143 8.12 -14.44 9.00
C SER A 143 8.09 -13.45 10.18
N TRP A 144 7.25 -13.72 11.18
CA TRP A 144 7.28 -12.94 12.43
C TRP A 144 8.65 -12.97 13.11
N ALA A 145 9.27 -14.15 13.17
CA ALA A 145 10.60 -14.33 13.77
C ALA A 145 11.64 -13.43 13.08
N ASP A 146 11.64 -13.38 11.75
CA ASP A 146 12.54 -12.52 10.99
C ASP A 146 12.24 -11.04 11.23
N PHE A 147 10.96 -10.65 11.25
CA PHE A 147 10.54 -9.28 11.54
C PHE A 147 11.08 -8.82 12.90
N ALA A 148 10.83 -9.60 13.95
CA ALA A 148 11.25 -9.28 15.32
C ALA A 148 12.78 -9.05 15.45
N MET A 149 13.59 -9.68 14.60
CA MET A 149 15.06 -9.54 14.62
C MET A 149 15.61 -8.34 13.85
N THR A 150 14.79 -7.54 13.17
CA THR A 150 15.26 -6.43 12.31
C THR A 150 15.42 -5.07 13.03
N GLY A 151 15.46 -5.09 14.36
CA GLY A 151 15.73 -3.90 15.18
C GLY A 151 14.60 -2.89 15.20
N HIS A 152 13.34 -3.35 15.12
CA HIS A 152 12.16 -2.51 15.31
C HIS A 152 12.08 -1.98 16.75
N SER A 153 11.45 -0.83 16.94
CA SER A 153 11.12 -0.31 18.27
C SER A 153 10.09 -1.23 18.97
N PRO A 154 10.06 -1.25 20.32
CA PRO A 154 9.03 -1.98 21.07
C PRO A 154 7.59 -1.63 20.62
N ASP A 155 7.29 -0.35 20.42
CA ASP A 155 5.98 0.11 19.92
C ASP A 155 5.63 -0.48 18.55
N SER A 156 6.62 -0.54 17.64
CA SER A 156 6.43 -1.10 16.30
C SER A 156 6.17 -2.60 16.35
N LEU A 157 6.84 -3.32 17.25
CA LEU A 157 6.61 -4.75 17.48
C LEU A 157 5.21 -4.99 18.05
N LEU A 158 4.82 -4.25 19.11
CA LEU A 158 3.49 -4.37 19.71
C LEU A 158 2.36 -4.07 18.71
N LEU A 159 2.52 -3.04 17.89
CA LEU A 159 1.58 -2.72 16.82
C LEU A 159 1.44 -3.88 15.85
N ALA A 160 2.56 -4.43 15.36
CA ALA A 160 2.55 -5.50 14.37
C ALA A 160 2.06 -6.84 14.94
N GLU A 161 2.30 -7.11 16.23
CA GLU A 161 1.89 -8.34 16.92
C GLU A 161 0.39 -8.35 17.23
N HIS A 162 -0.14 -7.23 17.73
CA HIS A 162 -1.50 -7.18 18.27
C HIS A 162 -2.53 -6.55 17.34
N SER A 163 -2.11 -5.89 16.26
CA SER A 163 -3.05 -5.37 15.27
C SER A 163 -3.55 -6.48 14.35
N ALA A 164 -4.87 -6.64 14.28
CA ALA A 164 -5.52 -7.54 13.31
C ALA A 164 -5.26 -7.17 11.84
N ARG A 165 -4.65 -6.02 11.56
CA ARG A 165 -4.29 -5.58 10.20
C ARG A 165 -3.03 -6.27 9.69
N PHE A 166 -2.14 -6.70 10.58
CA PHE A 166 -0.87 -7.33 10.20
C PHE A 166 -1.05 -8.83 10.07
N ARG A 167 -0.53 -9.39 8.97
CA ARG A 167 -0.46 -10.84 8.77
C ARG A 167 0.90 -11.22 8.21
N PHE A 168 1.65 -12.00 8.96
CA PHE A 168 2.97 -12.49 8.57
C PHE A 168 2.82 -13.80 7.80
N LEU A 169 3.16 -13.79 6.51
CA LEU A 169 2.92 -14.91 5.61
C LEU A 169 4.19 -15.65 5.20
N GLY A 170 5.35 -15.01 5.36
CA GLY A 170 6.62 -15.55 4.88
C GLY A 170 7.06 -14.93 3.55
N PRO A 171 8.26 -15.27 3.07
CA PRO A 171 8.87 -14.62 1.92
C PRO A 171 8.22 -15.03 0.60
N VAL A 172 8.13 -14.08 -0.33
CA VAL A 172 7.70 -14.34 -1.71
C VAL A 172 8.91 -14.39 -2.62
N PHE A 173 9.10 -15.54 -3.27
CA PHE A 173 10.21 -15.78 -4.20
C PHE A 173 9.89 -16.92 -5.17
N HIS A 174 10.62 -16.99 -6.28
CA HIS A 174 10.42 -18.06 -7.27
C HIS A 174 11.20 -19.32 -6.87
N SER A 175 10.51 -20.44 -6.75
CA SER A 175 11.14 -21.76 -6.61
C SER A 175 11.06 -22.47 -7.96
N PRO A 176 12.16 -22.52 -8.73
CA PRO A 176 12.11 -23.01 -10.10
C PRO A 176 11.85 -24.52 -10.15
N PRO A 177 10.93 -25.01 -11.02
CA PRO A 177 10.74 -26.44 -11.20
C PRO A 177 11.97 -27.10 -11.85
N PRO A 178 12.16 -28.42 -11.69
CA PRO A 178 13.30 -29.15 -12.27
C PRO A 178 13.48 -28.96 -13.78
N SER A 179 12.38 -28.79 -14.52
CA SER A 179 12.39 -28.55 -15.96
C SER A 179 13.04 -27.21 -16.33
N GLU A 180 12.77 -26.15 -15.56
CA GLU A 180 13.36 -24.83 -15.76
C GLU A 180 14.87 -24.85 -15.45
N ILE A 181 15.26 -25.52 -14.35
CA ILE A 181 16.67 -25.72 -13.98
C ILE A 181 17.41 -26.50 -15.09
N ALA A 182 16.80 -27.58 -15.60
CA ALA A 182 17.37 -28.38 -16.69
C ALA A 182 17.49 -27.58 -17.99
N PHE A 183 16.53 -26.71 -18.29
CA PHE A 183 16.58 -25.80 -19.44
C PHE A 183 17.77 -24.84 -19.32
N VAL A 184 17.90 -24.14 -18.20
CA VAL A 184 18.99 -23.19 -17.97
C VAL A 184 20.37 -23.87 -18.02
N ARG A 185 20.51 -25.09 -17.47
CA ARG A 185 21.75 -25.88 -17.60
C ARG A 185 22.11 -26.19 -19.06
N ARG A 186 21.12 -26.43 -19.93
CA ARG A 186 21.39 -26.64 -21.37
C ARG A 186 21.88 -25.35 -22.04
N VAL A 187 21.32 -24.21 -21.66
CA VAL A 187 21.70 -22.88 -22.22
C VAL A 187 23.13 -22.51 -21.82
N TYR A 188 23.49 -22.64 -20.54
CA TYR A 188 24.80 -22.17 -20.04
C TYR A 188 25.90 -23.24 -20.02
N GLY A 189 25.56 -24.50 -20.30
CA GLY A 189 26.52 -25.60 -20.49
C GLY A 189 26.72 -26.49 -19.26
N ARG A 190 27.59 -27.50 -19.41
CA ARG A 190 27.76 -28.61 -18.44
C ARG A 190 28.89 -28.39 -17.43
N GLN A 191 29.73 -27.37 -17.61
CA GLN A 191 30.78 -27.03 -16.64
C GLN A 191 30.14 -26.54 -15.33
N PRO A 192 30.83 -26.66 -14.19
CA PRO A 192 30.40 -26.03 -12.94
C PRO A 192 30.18 -24.52 -13.16
N LEU A 193 28.98 -24.04 -12.85
CA LEU A 193 28.62 -22.64 -13.03
C LEU A 193 28.90 -21.86 -11.73
N VAL A 194 29.55 -20.72 -11.87
CA VAL A 194 29.66 -19.66 -10.86
C VAL A 194 28.77 -18.51 -11.32
N VAL A 195 27.65 -18.29 -10.64
CA VAL A 195 26.67 -17.27 -11.03
C VAL A 195 26.86 -16.05 -10.15
N VAL A 196 27.02 -14.88 -10.76
CA VAL A 196 27.19 -13.60 -10.06
C VAL A 196 26.01 -12.71 -10.38
N ALA A 197 25.28 -12.24 -9.36
CA ALA A 197 24.12 -11.36 -9.54
C ALA A 197 24.14 -10.20 -8.56
N ALA A 198 24.09 -8.97 -9.09
CA ALA A 198 24.13 -7.73 -8.31
C ALA A 198 22.77 -7.01 -8.21
N GLY A 199 21.67 -7.72 -8.49
CA GLY A 199 20.33 -7.16 -8.63
C GLY A 199 20.04 -6.69 -10.06
N ALA A 200 19.19 -5.68 -10.22
CA ALA A 200 18.80 -5.17 -11.53
C ALA A 200 19.82 -4.19 -12.17
N GLY A 201 20.90 -3.84 -11.46
CA GLY A 201 21.94 -2.93 -11.93
C GLY A 201 21.66 -1.44 -11.71
N GLY A 202 20.46 -1.06 -11.23
CA GLY A 202 20.00 0.34 -11.17
C GLY A 202 20.28 1.08 -9.86
N ASP A 203 21.03 0.48 -8.95
CA ASP A 203 21.40 1.12 -7.68
C ASP A 203 22.62 2.04 -7.89
N THR A 204 22.35 3.25 -8.38
CA THR A 204 23.37 4.28 -8.64
C THR A 204 23.84 4.99 -7.36
N GLY A 205 23.14 4.83 -6.23
CA GLY A 205 23.50 5.47 -4.95
C GLY A 205 24.76 4.89 -4.29
N ASN A 206 25.26 3.76 -4.80
CA ASN A 206 26.22 2.91 -4.10
C ASN A 206 27.66 3.00 -4.63
N GLN A 207 28.06 4.20 -5.07
CA GLN A 207 29.42 4.50 -5.53
C GLN A 207 29.96 3.53 -6.60
N GLY A 208 29.14 2.91 -7.45
CA GLY A 208 29.62 1.90 -8.41
C GLY A 208 29.83 0.49 -7.83
N TYR A 209 29.09 0.12 -6.78
CA TYR A 209 29.11 -1.23 -6.19
C TYR A 209 29.02 -2.34 -7.25
N VAL A 210 28.06 -2.23 -8.18
CA VAL A 210 27.80 -3.26 -9.20
C VAL A 210 29.01 -3.47 -10.09
N GLU A 211 29.61 -2.37 -10.56
CA GLU A 211 30.82 -2.38 -11.39
C GLU A 211 32.02 -2.99 -10.65
N ARG A 212 32.22 -2.62 -9.39
CA ARG A 212 33.31 -3.19 -8.58
C ARG A 212 33.14 -4.68 -8.34
N LEU A 213 31.93 -5.16 -8.04
CA LEU A 213 31.66 -6.59 -7.89
C LEU A 213 31.99 -7.34 -9.19
N PHE A 214 31.52 -6.87 -10.34
CA PHE A 214 31.82 -7.52 -11.61
C PHE A 214 33.30 -7.43 -12.01
N THR A 215 33.98 -6.34 -11.67
CA THR A 215 35.42 -6.20 -11.85
C THR A 215 36.17 -7.24 -11.02
N SER A 216 35.88 -7.33 -9.72
CA SER A 216 36.48 -8.33 -8.83
C SER A 216 36.22 -9.75 -9.32
N MET A 217 34.98 -10.07 -9.68
CA MET A 217 34.63 -11.42 -10.17
C MET A 217 35.25 -11.75 -11.54
N SER A 218 35.48 -10.74 -12.39
CA SER A 218 36.24 -10.94 -13.63
C SER A 218 37.71 -11.22 -13.37
N ALA A 219 38.30 -10.58 -12.36
CA ALA A 219 39.67 -10.89 -11.92
C ALA A 219 39.77 -12.32 -11.35
N VAL A 220 38.80 -12.75 -10.55
CA VAL A 220 38.70 -14.15 -10.10
C VAL A 220 38.59 -15.10 -11.30
N ALA A 221 37.72 -14.80 -12.28
CA ALA A 221 37.57 -15.63 -13.46
C ALA A 221 38.84 -15.73 -14.31
N ALA A 222 39.62 -14.65 -14.44
CA ALA A 222 40.92 -14.65 -15.12
C ALA A 222 41.92 -15.58 -14.41
N ARG A 223 42.04 -15.49 -13.08
CA ARG A 223 42.90 -16.39 -12.29
C ARG A 223 42.51 -17.86 -12.45
N PHE A 224 41.21 -18.15 -12.55
CA PHE A 224 40.70 -19.49 -12.80
C PHE A 224 41.08 -20.00 -14.19
N LEU A 225 41.02 -19.13 -15.20
CA LEU A 225 41.43 -19.46 -16.56
C LEU A 225 42.93 -19.78 -16.62
N ASP A 226 43.77 -18.93 -16.00
CA ASP A 226 45.23 -19.11 -15.96
C ASP A 226 45.64 -20.41 -15.26
N ARG A 227 44.90 -20.81 -14.23
CA ARG A 227 45.11 -22.05 -13.47
C ARG A 227 44.40 -23.28 -14.05
N ALA A 228 43.71 -23.14 -15.18
CA ALA A 228 42.89 -24.18 -15.80
C ALA A 228 41.85 -24.82 -14.84
N VAL A 229 41.27 -24.03 -13.93
CA VAL A 229 40.19 -24.50 -13.04
C VAL A 229 38.89 -24.57 -13.86
N PRO A 230 38.23 -25.74 -13.95
CA PRO A 230 37.04 -25.90 -14.78
C PRO A 230 35.82 -25.24 -14.14
N ALA A 231 35.57 -23.97 -14.49
CA ALA A 231 34.39 -23.22 -14.08
C ALA A 231 33.99 -22.21 -15.15
N ARG A 232 32.68 -22.03 -15.33
CA ARG A 232 32.10 -20.98 -16.17
C ARG A 232 31.43 -19.92 -15.30
N PHE A 233 31.84 -18.67 -15.47
CA PHE A 233 31.31 -17.53 -14.75
C PHE A 233 30.17 -16.90 -15.55
N ILE A 234 29.00 -16.77 -14.93
CA ILE A 234 27.85 -16.10 -15.53
C ILE A 234 27.60 -14.80 -14.75
N LEU A 235 27.90 -13.66 -15.37
CA LEU A 235 27.74 -12.34 -14.76
C LEU A 235 26.40 -11.75 -15.19
N VAL A 236 25.40 -11.76 -14.30
CA VAL A 236 24.06 -11.22 -14.58
C VAL A 236 24.03 -9.76 -14.13
N THR A 237 24.14 -8.82 -15.08
CA THR A 237 24.30 -7.39 -14.77
C THR A 237 22.99 -6.71 -14.40
N GLY A 238 21.88 -7.20 -14.95
CA GLY A 238 20.58 -6.56 -14.85
C GLY A 238 20.42 -5.42 -15.87
N PRO A 239 19.19 -5.13 -16.32
CA PRO A 239 18.97 -4.24 -17.46
C PRO A 239 19.04 -2.75 -17.12
N TYR A 240 19.24 -2.40 -15.85
CA TYR A 240 19.52 -1.02 -15.46
C TYR A 240 21.01 -0.76 -15.30
N TYR A 241 21.86 -1.77 -15.53
CA TYR A 241 23.30 -1.58 -15.52
C TYR A 241 23.73 -0.76 -16.75
N ASP A 242 24.36 0.38 -16.49
CA ASP A 242 24.91 1.30 -17.48
C ASP A 242 26.42 1.54 -17.31
N GLY A 243 27.08 0.71 -16.49
CA GLY A 243 28.52 0.75 -16.25
C GLY A 243 29.35 0.07 -17.34
N VAL A 244 30.66 -0.04 -17.10
CA VAL A 244 31.61 -0.64 -18.04
C VAL A 244 31.35 -2.14 -18.20
N ALA A 245 31.23 -2.60 -19.44
CA ALA A 245 31.05 -4.02 -19.71
C ALA A 245 32.21 -4.85 -19.11
N PRO A 246 31.92 -5.95 -18.39
CA PRO A 246 32.96 -6.84 -17.90
C PRO A 246 33.88 -7.33 -19.04
N PRO A 247 35.19 -7.54 -18.78
CA PRO A 247 36.13 -7.96 -19.80
C PRO A 247 35.70 -9.29 -20.44
N ALA A 248 35.92 -9.40 -21.75
CA ALA A 248 35.62 -10.61 -22.51
C ALA A 248 36.68 -11.69 -22.23
N LEU A 249 36.35 -12.64 -21.35
CA LEU A 249 37.17 -13.82 -21.05
C LEU A 249 36.49 -15.09 -21.57
N PRO A 250 37.24 -16.09 -22.09
CA PRO A 250 36.66 -17.33 -22.62
C PRO A 250 35.76 -18.12 -21.65
N ASN A 251 36.01 -18.01 -20.33
CA ASN A 251 35.22 -18.66 -19.28
C ASN A 251 34.17 -17.74 -18.64
N VAL A 252 33.97 -16.53 -19.15
CA VAL A 252 32.98 -15.57 -18.67
C VAL A 252 31.86 -15.41 -19.70
N THR A 253 30.63 -15.31 -19.22
CA THR A 253 29.46 -14.95 -20.02
C THR A 253 28.69 -13.86 -19.29
N THR A 254 28.65 -12.68 -19.88
CA THR A 254 27.88 -11.55 -19.33
C THR A 254 26.47 -11.57 -19.89
N VAL A 255 25.47 -11.52 -19.01
CA VAL A 255 24.06 -11.58 -19.35
C VAL A 255 23.36 -10.32 -18.85
N PRO A 256 22.85 -9.44 -19.74
CA PRO A 256 22.17 -8.22 -19.34
C PRO A 256 20.90 -8.48 -18.52
N TYR A 257 20.17 -9.54 -18.86
CA TYR A 257 18.95 -9.94 -18.16
C TYR A 257 18.70 -11.44 -18.34
N GLU A 258 18.47 -12.13 -17.23
CA GLU A 258 18.12 -13.56 -17.21
C GLU A 258 16.71 -13.73 -16.61
N PRO A 259 15.67 -14.04 -17.40
CA PRO A 259 14.30 -14.21 -16.91
C PRO A 259 14.15 -15.40 -15.95
N SER A 260 14.99 -16.41 -16.07
CA SER A 260 15.03 -17.62 -15.24
C SER A 260 16.17 -17.56 -14.21
N LEU A 261 16.43 -16.38 -13.62
CA LEU A 261 17.55 -16.18 -12.70
C LEU A 261 17.52 -17.15 -11.51
N ALA A 262 16.34 -17.41 -10.92
CA ALA A 262 16.24 -18.38 -9.83
C ALA A 262 16.66 -19.79 -10.28
N ALA A 263 16.27 -20.22 -11.48
CA ALA A 263 16.70 -21.50 -12.05
C ALA A 263 18.20 -21.52 -12.36
N LEU A 264 18.77 -20.39 -12.78
CA LEU A 264 20.22 -20.24 -12.94
C LEU A 264 20.97 -20.35 -11.61
N LEU A 265 20.47 -19.71 -10.55
CA LEU A 265 21.02 -19.84 -9.19
C LEU A 265 20.94 -21.28 -8.68
N HIS A 266 19.86 -22.00 -8.97
CA HIS A 266 19.70 -23.43 -8.61
C HIS A 266 20.55 -24.36 -9.47
N ALA A 267 20.81 -23.99 -10.73
CA ALA A 267 21.71 -24.70 -11.62
C ALA A 267 23.17 -24.55 -11.21
N ALA A 268 23.51 -23.46 -10.52
CA ALA A 268 24.85 -23.09 -10.13
C ALA A 268 25.47 -24.04 -9.10
N LYS A 269 26.80 -24.12 -9.14
CA LYS A 269 27.59 -24.71 -8.06
C LYS A 269 27.87 -23.68 -6.98
N VAL A 270 28.18 -22.45 -7.39
CA VAL A 270 28.38 -21.29 -6.51
C VAL A 270 27.54 -20.12 -7.00
N ALA A 271 26.83 -19.47 -6.09
CA ALA A 271 26.07 -18.25 -6.32
C ALA A 271 26.68 -17.11 -5.50
N VAL A 272 27.25 -16.11 -6.17
CA VAL A 272 27.77 -14.88 -5.57
C VAL A 272 26.74 -13.78 -5.77
N ILE A 273 26.04 -13.39 -4.70
CA ILE A 273 24.90 -12.48 -4.85
C ILE A 273 25.00 -11.26 -3.93
N ARG A 274 24.51 -10.13 -4.43
CA ARG A 274 24.02 -9.08 -3.53
C ARG A 274 22.74 -9.59 -2.86
N PRO A 275 22.62 -9.54 -1.51
CA PRO A 275 21.49 -10.10 -0.79
C PRO A 275 20.25 -9.19 -0.86
N GLY A 276 19.69 -8.98 -2.06
CA GLY A 276 18.33 -8.45 -2.20
C GLY A 276 17.32 -9.49 -1.70
N PHE A 277 16.18 -9.05 -1.14
CA PHE A 277 15.22 -9.93 -0.48
C PHE A 277 14.83 -11.17 -1.31
N ASN A 278 14.34 -10.98 -2.54
CA ASN A 278 13.94 -12.10 -3.40
C ASN A 278 15.13 -12.98 -3.81
N SER A 279 16.20 -12.38 -4.34
CA SER A 279 17.36 -13.13 -4.86
C SER A 279 18.08 -13.92 -3.77
N LEU A 280 18.06 -13.41 -2.54
CA LEU A 280 18.54 -14.13 -1.36
C LEU A 280 17.75 -15.42 -1.17
N HIS A 281 16.43 -15.36 -1.07
CA HIS A 281 15.58 -16.54 -0.90
C HIS A 281 15.63 -17.50 -2.11
N GLU A 282 15.75 -16.98 -3.33
CA GLU A 282 15.95 -17.78 -4.55
C GLU A 282 17.29 -18.54 -4.51
N ALA A 283 18.38 -17.93 -4.06
CA ALA A 283 19.68 -18.60 -3.94
C ALA A 283 19.71 -19.60 -2.78
N VAL A 284 19.23 -19.21 -1.59
CA VAL A 284 19.28 -20.07 -0.40
C VAL A 284 18.25 -21.20 -0.41
N SER A 285 17.28 -21.19 -1.32
CA SER A 285 16.39 -22.34 -1.57
C SER A 285 17.03 -23.43 -2.44
N GLY A 286 18.10 -23.09 -3.18
CA GLY A 286 18.76 -24.00 -4.12
C GLY A 286 19.98 -24.74 -3.56
N PRO A 287 20.53 -25.70 -4.30
CA PRO A 287 21.68 -26.50 -3.84
C PRO A 287 23.05 -25.78 -3.93
N ALA A 288 23.08 -24.56 -4.46
CA ALA A 288 24.31 -23.80 -4.64
C ALA A 288 24.96 -23.44 -3.29
N ARG A 289 26.28 -23.34 -3.30
CA ARG A 289 27.02 -22.63 -2.25
C ARG A 289 26.82 -21.15 -2.45
N VAL A 290 26.37 -20.45 -1.41
CA VAL A 290 25.98 -19.03 -1.51
C VAL A 290 27.06 -18.19 -0.85
N VAL A 291 27.59 -17.23 -1.60
CA VAL A 291 28.48 -16.18 -1.12
C VAL A 291 27.70 -14.87 -1.18
N LEU A 292 27.37 -14.32 -0.02
CA LEU A 292 26.72 -13.02 0.08
C LEU A 292 27.76 -11.93 0.02
N VAL A 293 27.47 -10.92 -0.80
CA VAL A 293 28.30 -9.74 -0.95
C VAL A 293 27.47 -8.50 -0.64
N PRO A 294 27.24 -8.15 0.63
CA PRO A 294 26.33 -7.07 1.00
C PRO A 294 26.77 -5.71 0.47
N GLY A 295 25.82 -4.91 -0.02
CA GLY A 295 26.03 -3.50 -0.34
C GLY A 295 25.49 -2.60 0.76
N HIS A 296 25.64 -1.28 0.62
CA HIS A 296 24.92 -0.35 1.47
C HIS A 296 23.48 -0.17 0.95
N ASN A 297 22.49 -0.12 1.84
CA ASN A 297 21.10 0.14 1.46
C ASN A 297 20.44 0.90 2.60
N THR A 298 19.79 2.02 2.29
CA THR A 298 19.14 2.86 3.32
C THR A 298 17.86 2.23 3.85
N ALA A 299 17.21 1.35 3.08
CA ALA A 299 15.98 0.67 3.46
C ALA A 299 16.22 -0.69 4.12
N GLU A 300 17.41 -1.28 4.00
CA GLU A 300 17.73 -2.64 4.46
C GLU A 300 19.12 -2.73 5.08
N ASP A 301 19.23 -3.44 6.21
CA ASP A 301 20.53 -3.80 6.78
C ASP A 301 21.07 -5.10 6.15
N GLN A 302 21.57 -4.99 4.92
CA GLN A 302 22.11 -6.15 4.17
C GLN A 302 23.29 -6.81 4.88
N TRP A 303 24.10 -6.06 5.64
CA TRP A 303 25.24 -6.60 6.38
C TRP A 303 24.80 -7.37 7.62
N GLY A 304 23.91 -6.79 8.43
CA GLY A 304 23.35 -7.48 9.60
C GLY A 304 22.65 -8.77 9.19
N ASP A 305 21.92 -8.75 8.08
CA ASP A 305 21.24 -9.91 7.52
C ASP A 305 22.21 -11.01 7.11
N ALA A 306 23.23 -10.67 6.32
CA ALA A 306 24.22 -11.63 5.86
C ALA A 306 24.97 -12.27 7.04
N ARG A 307 25.29 -11.48 8.09
CA ARG A 307 25.92 -12.01 9.31
C ARG A 307 25.03 -13.00 10.05
N ARG A 308 23.73 -12.72 10.17
CA ARG A 308 22.78 -13.65 10.81
C ARG A 308 22.68 -14.96 10.04
N LEU A 309 22.57 -14.89 8.72
CA LEU A 309 22.55 -16.08 7.86
C LEU A 309 23.87 -16.85 7.88
N SER A 310 25.01 -16.14 7.98
CA SER A 310 26.30 -16.80 8.15
C SER A 310 26.38 -17.60 9.44
N ALA A 311 25.90 -17.02 10.54
CA ALA A 311 25.88 -17.69 11.84
C ALA A 311 24.87 -18.85 11.91
N ALA A 312 23.70 -18.71 11.28
CA ALA A 312 22.62 -19.69 11.37
C ALA A 312 22.75 -20.84 10.35
N ASP A 313 23.12 -20.53 9.10
CA ASP A 313 23.03 -21.45 7.96
C ASP A 313 24.40 -21.76 7.34
N GLY A 314 25.49 -21.25 7.92
CA GLY A 314 26.84 -21.44 7.37
C GLY A 314 27.02 -20.84 5.99
N ILE A 315 26.31 -19.74 5.71
CA ILE A 315 26.40 -19.01 4.45
C ILE A 315 27.64 -18.11 4.47
N ASP A 316 28.41 -18.14 3.39
CA ASP A 316 29.64 -17.36 3.29
C ASP A 316 29.32 -15.88 3.03
N VAL A 317 30.11 -14.98 3.62
CA VAL A 317 29.95 -13.53 3.47
C VAL A 317 31.31 -12.90 3.22
N THR A 318 31.40 -12.03 2.21
CA THR A 318 32.61 -11.24 1.95
C THR A 318 32.27 -9.87 1.37
N HIS A 319 33.29 -9.06 1.08
CA HIS A 319 33.19 -7.72 0.51
C HIS A 319 33.42 -7.74 -1.00
N HIS A 320 32.71 -6.89 -1.76
CA HIS A 320 32.79 -6.87 -3.24
C HIS A 320 34.16 -6.45 -3.80
N ASN A 321 35.05 -5.92 -2.97
CA ASN A 321 36.42 -5.55 -3.33
C ASN A 321 37.48 -6.56 -2.88
N ASP A 322 37.08 -7.59 -2.14
CA ASP A 322 38.02 -8.60 -1.63
C ASP A 322 38.18 -9.73 -2.64
N VAL A 323 39.01 -9.50 -3.67
CA VAL A 323 39.24 -10.46 -4.76
C VAL A 323 39.79 -11.79 -4.24
N ASP A 324 40.69 -11.75 -3.26
CA ASP A 324 41.33 -12.95 -2.71
C ASP A 324 40.34 -13.76 -1.84
N GLY A 325 39.52 -13.07 -1.04
CA GLY A 325 38.43 -13.69 -0.29
C GLY A 325 37.36 -14.28 -1.22
N LEU A 326 36.95 -13.56 -2.27
CA LEU A 326 36.02 -14.06 -3.28
C LEU A 326 36.57 -15.31 -3.99
N GLU A 327 37.82 -15.30 -4.43
CA GLU A 327 38.47 -16.48 -5.03
C GLU A 327 38.49 -17.67 -4.07
N THR A 328 38.89 -17.45 -2.82
CA THR A 328 38.97 -18.49 -1.80
C THR A 328 37.61 -19.16 -1.57
N LEU A 329 36.56 -18.36 -1.39
CA LEU A 329 35.20 -18.87 -1.17
C LEU A 329 34.63 -19.57 -2.40
N VAL A 330 34.89 -19.05 -3.62
CA VAL A 330 34.44 -19.71 -4.86
C VAL A 330 35.15 -21.04 -5.07
N LEU A 331 36.45 -21.13 -4.84
CA LEU A 331 37.20 -22.39 -4.92
C LEU A 331 36.67 -23.42 -3.92
N ALA A 332 36.47 -23.01 -2.67
CA ALA A 332 35.90 -23.85 -1.63
C ALA A 332 34.49 -24.34 -2.02
N GLY A 333 33.65 -23.44 -2.53
CA GLY A 333 32.29 -23.77 -2.95
C GLY A 333 32.22 -24.74 -4.13
N LEU A 334 33.15 -24.65 -5.09
CA LEU A 334 33.25 -25.59 -6.21
C LEU A 334 33.69 -26.99 -5.77
N ALA A 335 34.59 -27.08 -4.79
CA ALA A 335 35.08 -28.33 -4.23
C ALA A 335 34.06 -29.01 -3.29
N ALA A 336 33.23 -28.23 -2.60
CA ALA A 336 32.25 -28.74 -1.65
C ALA A 336 31.13 -29.55 -2.31
N PRO A 337 30.49 -30.52 -1.60
CA PRO A 337 29.26 -31.13 -2.08
C PRO A 337 28.13 -30.09 -2.19
N PRO A 338 27.09 -30.36 -3.02
CA PRO A 338 25.88 -29.53 -3.07
C PRO A 338 25.35 -29.27 -1.67
N ARG A 339 24.94 -28.02 -1.40
CA ARG A 339 24.36 -27.67 -0.11
C ARG A 339 23.00 -28.34 0.02
N VAL A 340 22.72 -28.89 1.21
CA VAL A 340 21.36 -29.30 1.58
C VAL A 340 20.67 -28.07 2.17
N PRO A 341 19.58 -27.56 1.58
CA PRO A 341 18.92 -26.39 2.11
C PRO A 341 18.25 -26.71 3.46
N SER A 342 18.85 -26.27 4.58
CA SER A 342 18.29 -26.39 5.93
C SER A 342 17.17 -25.36 6.13
N GLY A 343 16.02 -25.79 6.67
CA GLY A 343 15.00 -24.87 7.19
C GLY A 343 14.48 -23.82 6.21
N THR A 344 14.56 -24.08 4.89
CA THR A 344 14.31 -23.04 3.90
C THR A 344 12.86 -22.56 3.95
N PRO A 345 12.64 -21.24 4.03
CA PRO A 345 11.29 -20.72 4.08
C PRO A 345 10.57 -21.10 2.79
N ARG A 346 9.33 -21.58 2.92
CA ARG A 346 8.50 -21.89 1.76
C ARG A 346 8.05 -20.58 1.11
N PRO A 347 8.00 -20.53 -0.23
CA PRO A 347 7.50 -19.35 -0.92
C PRO A 347 6.02 -19.13 -0.60
N ALA A 348 5.68 -17.92 -0.13
CA ALA A 348 4.38 -17.59 0.45
C ALA A 348 3.41 -16.89 -0.52
N GLN A 349 3.70 -16.85 -1.83
CA GLN A 349 2.84 -16.17 -2.81
C GLN A 349 1.42 -16.73 -2.85
N GLY A 350 1.22 -18.03 -2.59
CA GLY A 350 -0.10 -18.66 -2.56
C GLY A 350 -0.93 -18.19 -1.38
N GLU A 351 -0.35 -18.17 -0.18
CA GLU A 351 -0.97 -17.66 1.04
C GLU A 351 -1.28 -16.18 0.94
N LEU A 352 -0.39 -15.40 0.31
CA LEU A 352 -0.57 -13.98 0.09
C LEU A 352 -1.70 -13.72 -0.93
N ALA A 353 -1.72 -14.44 -2.05
CA ALA A 353 -2.81 -14.38 -3.01
C ALA A 353 -4.17 -14.77 -2.37
N ALA A 354 -4.20 -15.80 -1.53
CA ALA A 354 -5.41 -16.19 -0.81
C ALA A 354 -5.89 -15.09 0.16
N ALA A 355 -4.96 -14.46 0.89
CA ALA A 355 -5.30 -13.34 1.77
C ALA A 355 -5.82 -12.12 0.97
N LEU A 356 -5.27 -11.85 -0.22
CA LEU A 356 -5.80 -10.79 -1.10
C LEU A 356 -7.22 -11.10 -1.58
N LEU A 357 -7.52 -12.36 -1.93
CA LEU A 357 -8.87 -12.77 -2.32
C LEU A 357 -9.85 -12.70 -1.15
N GLU A 358 -9.40 -13.01 0.07
CA GLU A 358 -10.19 -12.82 1.30
C GLU A 358 -10.58 -11.35 1.45
N GLU A 359 -9.61 -10.43 1.33
CA GLU A 359 -9.89 -8.99 1.43
C GLU A 359 -10.78 -8.48 0.30
N ALA A 360 -10.52 -8.86 -0.96
CA ALA A 360 -11.41 -8.52 -2.08
C ALA A 360 -12.85 -9.04 -1.86
N GLY A 361 -12.98 -10.23 -1.27
CA GLY A 361 -14.26 -10.85 -0.97
C GLY A 361 -15.02 -10.22 0.20
N ARG A 362 -14.36 -9.56 1.16
CA ARG A 362 -15.04 -8.97 2.33
C ARG A 362 -16.08 -7.91 1.97
N HIS A 363 -15.93 -7.26 0.82
CA HIS A 363 -16.90 -6.29 0.31
C HIS A 363 -18.13 -6.94 -0.35
N SER A 364 -18.03 -8.25 -0.58
CA SER A 364 -19.00 -9.06 -1.31
C SER A 364 -19.80 -10.01 -0.40
N VAL A 365 -19.31 -10.29 0.82
CA VAL A 365 -19.94 -11.23 1.75
C VAL A 365 -20.99 -10.50 2.60
N PRO A 366 -22.19 -11.09 2.81
CA PRO A 366 -23.17 -10.58 3.76
C PRO A 366 -22.53 -10.38 5.14
N TRP A 367 -22.59 -9.16 5.61
CA TRP A 367 -21.88 -8.66 6.78
C TRP A 367 -22.22 -9.42 8.08
N THR A 368 -21.24 -9.49 9.00
CA THR A 368 -21.39 -10.16 10.31
C THR A 368 -21.46 -9.15 11.47
N PRO A 369 -22.43 -9.26 12.40
CA PRO A 369 -22.56 -8.49 13.64
C PRO A 369 -21.26 -8.09 14.36
N GLY A 370 -20.82 -6.84 14.21
CA GLY A 370 -19.85 -6.20 15.10
C GLY A 370 -20.47 -5.80 16.45
N PRO A 371 -19.66 -5.39 17.45
CA PRO A 371 -20.18 -4.87 18.72
C PRO A 371 -21.09 -3.65 18.47
N GLN A 372 -22.12 -3.47 19.29
CA GLN A 372 -23.06 -2.36 19.17
C GLN A 372 -22.35 -1.02 19.07
N GLY A 373 -22.76 -0.18 18.12
CA GLY A 373 -22.14 1.11 17.84
C GLY A 373 -23.16 2.20 17.55
N ARG A 374 -22.67 3.44 17.44
CA ARG A 374 -23.45 4.58 16.98
C ARG A 374 -22.74 5.28 15.83
N VAL A 375 -23.52 5.75 14.87
CA VAL A 375 -23.06 6.60 13.77
C VAL A 375 -23.99 7.80 13.66
N PHE A 376 -23.42 8.98 13.47
CA PHE A 376 -24.21 10.15 13.07
C PHE A 376 -24.23 10.19 11.55
N LEU A 377 -25.41 10.03 10.97
CA LEU A 377 -25.58 9.99 9.52
C LEU A 377 -26.35 11.23 9.07
N LEU A 378 -25.74 12.00 8.18
CA LEU A 378 -26.32 13.12 7.46
C LEU A 378 -26.54 12.69 6.01
N VAL A 379 -27.76 12.76 5.49
CA VAL A 379 -28.05 12.41 4.08
C VAL A 379 -28.26 13.69 3.25
N GLY A 380 -27.52 13.82 2.15
CA GLY A 380 -27.59 14.93 1.19
C GLY A 380 -27.80 14.48 -0.26
N GLY A 381 -27.77 15.41 -1.22
CA GLY A 381 -27.97 15.08 -2.64
C GLY A 381 -29.40 14.65 -3.01
N LEU A 382 -30.40 15.07 -2.23
CA LEU A 382 -31.80 14.63 -2.40
C LEU A 382 -32.53 15.45 -3.47
N GLY A 383 -32.30 16.76 -3.57
CA GLY A 383 -32.73 17.63 -4.68
C GLY A 383 -34.24 17.82 -4.90
N THR A 384 -35.10 16.95 -4.36
CA THR A 384 -36.56 16.96 -4.56
C THR A 384 -37.30 16.48 -3.32
N ALA A 385 -38.53 16.96 -3.11
CA ALA A 385 -39.37 16.59 -1.96
C ALA A 385 -39.65 15.07 -1.88
N ASP A 386 -39.83 14.41 -3.02
CA ASP A 386 -40.05 12.96 -3.09
C ASP A 386 -38.83 12.16 -2.60
N ARG A 387 -37.61 12.57 -3.00
CA ARG A 387 -36.38 11.96 -2.51
C ARG A 387 -36.19 12.21 -1.01
N HIS A 388 -36.57 13.39 -0.51
CA HIS A 388 -36.61 13.67 0.93
C HIS A 388 -37.56 12.75 1.70
N ALA A 389 -38.79 12.58 1.22
CA ALA A 389 -39.76 11.66 1.83
C ALA A 389 -39.29 10.20 1.77
N THR A 390 -38.64 9.81 0.67
CA THR A 390 -38.05 8.48 0.53
C THR A 390 -36.96 8.22 1.57
N ALA A 391 -36.07 9.20 1.78
CA ALA A 391 -35.02 9.09 2.80
C ALA A 391 -35.56 9.09 4.23
N GLU A 392 -36.61 9.87 4.50
CA GLU A 392 -37.33 9.87 5.76
C GLU A 392 -37.91 8.51 6.12
N ALA A 393 -38.60 7.90 5.16
CA ALA A 393 -39.25 6.62 5.36
C ALA A 393 -38.24 5.48 5.56
N ALA A 394 -37.11 5.52 4.84
CA ALA A 394 -36.10 4.45 4.90
C ALA A 394 -35.17 4.55 6.12
N LEU A 395 -34.79 5.77 6.54
CA LEU A 395 -33.79 5.99 7.59
C LEU A 395 -34.33 6.92 8.70
N PRO A 396 -35.31 6.45 9.50
CA PRO A 396 -35.82 7.25 10.61
C PRO A 396 -34.70 7.54 11.62
N GLY A 397 -34.39 8.82 11.81
CA GLY A 397 -33.33 9.28 12.73
C GLY A 397 -32.05 9.77 12.06
N ALA A 398 -31.88 9.59 10.75
CA ALA A 398 -30.81 10.27 10.00
C ALA A 398 -31.06 11.79 9.97
N ALA A 399 -30.01 12.57 10.22
CA ALA A 399 -30.05 14.01 10.03
C ALA A 399 -30.12 14.34 8.53
N ARG A 400 -30.71 15.48 8.17
CA ARG A 400 -30.83 15.93 6.78
C ARG A 400 -30.23 17.31 6.61
N VAL A 401 -29.61 17.56 5.47
CA VAL A 401 -29.21 18.92 5.07
C VAL A 401 -30.49 19.70 4.72
N GLY A 402 -30.75 20.81 5.42
CA GLY A 402 -32.03 21.54 5.43
C GLY A 402 -32.17 22.46 6.65
N ALA A 403 -33.38 22.67 7.20
CA ALA A 403 -33.74 23.68 8.21
C ALA A 403 -32.91 23.72 9.54
N HIS A 404 -32.02 22.76 9.78
CA HIS A 404 -31.21 22.64 11.00
C HIS A 404 -29.70 22.52 10.75
N VAL A 405 -29.26 22.51 9.48
CA VAL A 405 -27.85 22.44 9.06
C VAL A 405 -27.57 23.58 8.10
N SER A 406 -26.78 24.56 8.54
CA SER A 406 -26.26 25.61 7.66
C SER A 406 -24.95 25.13 7.05
N VAL A 407 -24.83 25.19 5.73
CA VAL A 407 -23.59 24.89 5.00
C VAL A 407 -22.97 26.21 4.56
N PHE A 408 -21.69 26.41 4.83
CA PHE A 408 -20.89 27.49 4.26
C PHE A 408 -20.02 26.92 3.14
N ASP A 409 -20.52 27.00 1.91
CA ASP A 409 -19.79 26.69 0.68
C ASP A 409 -20.23 27.66 -0.46
N PRO A 410 -19.32 28.43 -1.08
CA PRO A 410 -19.63 29.25 -2.25
C PRO A 410 -19.63 28.50 -3.60
N THR A 411 -19.30 27.20 -3.63
CA THR A 411 -19.08 26.38 -4.83
C THR A 411 -19.81 25.03 -4.88
N LEU A 412 -20.23 24.43 -3.76
CA LEU A 412 -21.02 23.19 -3.74
C LEU A 412 -22.44 23.41 -3.26
N LEU A 413 -23.36 22.77 -4.00
CA LEU A 413 -24.82 22.73 -3.87
C LEU A 413 -25.54 23.93 -4.49
N ASP A 414 -26.46 23.64 -5.40
CA ASP A 414 -27.51 24.53 -5.96
C ASP A 414 -28.48 25.11 -4.90
N ALA A 415 -28.09 25.12 -3.63
CA ALA A 415 -28.87 25.65 -2.54
C ALA A 415 -28.41 27.08 -2.24
N ARG A 416 -29.31 28.03 -2.51
CA ARG A 416 -29.26 29.36 -1.92
C ARG A 416 -28.95 29.24 -0.42
N PRO A 417 -28.14 30.14 0.17
CA PRO A 417 -27.96 30.18 1.61
C PRO A 417 -29.35 30.21 2.25
N LEU A 418 -29.65 29.23 3.11
CA LEU A 418 -30.84 29.27 3.95
C LEU A 418 -30.66 30.50 4.83
N GLU A 419 -31.46 31.54 4.55
CA GLU A 419 -31.50 32.75 5.36
C GLU A 419 -31.69 32.33 6.81
N ALA A 420 -30.73 32.75 7.66
CA ALA A 420 -30.84 32.57 9.09
C ALA A 420 -32.20 33.13 9.53
N ASN A 421 -32.95 32.36 10.33
CA ASN A 421 -34.17 32.87 10.95
C ASN A 421 -33.88 34.26 11.53
N PRO A 422 -34.72 35.28 11.26
CA PRO A 422 -34.51 36.60 11.81
C PRO A 422 -34.37 36.51 13.33
N PRO A 423 -33.44 37.27 13.94
CA PRO A 423 -33.22 37.23 15.38
C PRO A 423 -34.51 37.62 16.10
N GLY A 424 -35.25 36.64 16.61
CA GLY A 424 -36.55 36.89 17.25
C GLY A 424 -37.41 35.66 17.58
N SER A 425 -37.24 34.52 16.92
CA SER A 425 -38.04 33.30 17.21
C SER A 425 -37.31 32.33 18.15
N ALA A 426 -37.11 32.74 19.40
CA ALA A 426 -36.46 31.92 20.43
C ALA A 426 -37.45 30.91 21.07
N GLY A 427 -37.71 29.80 20.37
CA GLY A 427 -38.10 28.54 21.03
C GLY A 427 -36.88 27.86 21.68
N PRO A 428 -37.06 26.85 22.55
CA PRO A 428 -35.96 26.22 23.28
C PRO A 428 -34.89 25.68 22.32
N THR A 429 -33.77 26.39 22.29
CA THR A 429 -32.47 26.10 21.66
C THR A 429 -32.39 24.77 20.92
N GLN A 430 -32.91 24.73 19.69
CA GLN A 430 -32.51 23.72 18.71
C GLN A 430 -31.08 24.09 18.28
N GLY A 431 -30.10 23.38 18.80
CA GLY A 431 -28.69 23.59 18.41
C GLY A 431 -28.57 23.49 16.89
N THR A 432 -27.98 24.51 16.28
CA THR A 432 -27.76 24.54 14.84
C THR A 432 -26.44 23.85 14.51
N LEU A 433 -26.43 23.06 13.44
CA LEU A 433 -25.23 22.44 12.90
C LEU A 433 -24.63 23.34 11.83
N LEU A 434 -23.30 23.45 11.82
CA LEU A 434 -22.58 24.13 10.75
C LEU A 434 -21.66 23.14 10.03
N LEU A 435 -21.80 23.04 8.71
CA LEU A 435 -20.80 22.39 7.84
C LEU A 435 -19.92 23.49 7.23
N LEU A 436 -18.62 23.47 7.55
CA LEU A 436 -17.64 24.38 6.95
C LEU A 436 -16.95 23.65 5.81
N ASP A 437 -17.26 23.98 4.56
CA ASP A 437 -16.64 23.35 3.39
C ASP A 437 -15.54 24.26 2.80
N ALA A 438 -15.82 25.56 2.67
CA ALA A 438 -14.81 26.60 2.44
C ALA A 438 -14.42 27.30 3.75
N GLY A 439 -13.18 27.80 3.84
CA GLY A 439 -12.82 28.74 4.89
C GLY A 439 -13.86 29.87 4.90
N PRO A 440 -14.57 30.13 6.02
CA PRO A 440 -15.58 31.18 6.03
C PRO A 440 -14.91 32.50 5.63
N ASP A 441 -15.68 33.44 5.08
CA ASP A 441 -15.22 34.83 5.01
C ASP A 441 -14.61 35.18 6.38
N ILE A 442 -13.41 35.78 6.34
CA ILE A 442 -12.48 35.96 7.48
C ILE A 442 -13.17 36.61 8.70
N ASP A 443 -14.33 37.23 8.51
CA ASP A 443 -15.12 37.92 9.52
C ASP A 443 -16.02 37.00 10.40
N VAL A 444 -16.16 35.70 10.09
CA VAL A 444 -16.98 34.79 10.92
C VAL A 444 -16.12 34.11 12.00
N THR A 445 -16.17 34.67 13.21
CA THR A 445 -15.50 34.07 14.39
C THR A 445 -16.33 32.92 15.01
N PRO A 446 -15.69 31.93 15.67
CA PRO A 446 -16.39 30.92 16.46
C PRO A 446 -17.35 31.48 17.50
N ALA A 447 -17.03 32.64 18.09
CA ALA A 447 -17.91 33.33 19.04
C ALA A 447 -19.22 33.79 18.36
N SER A 448 -19.14 34.32 17.14
CA SER A 448 -20.30 34.69 16.32
C SER A 448 -21.17 33.46 15.98
N LEU A 449 -20.54 32.35 15.60
CA LEU A 449 -21.23 31.08 15.34
C LEU A 449 -21.94 30.57 16.60
N HIS A 450 -21.25 30.56 17.74
CA HIS A 450 -21.82 30.12 19.01
C HIS A 450 -23.01 31.00 19.44
N ALA A 451 -22.90 32.33 19.26
CA ALA A 451 -23.97 33.29 19.53
C ALA A 451 -25.20 33.07 18.63
N ARG A 452 -25.00 32.60 17.39
CA ARG A 452 -26.06 32.15 16.46
C ARG A 452 -26.65 30.78 16.83
N GLY A 453 -26.25 30.19 17.95
CA GLY A 453 -26.77 28.89 18.40
C GLY A 453 -26.05 27.67 17.81
N VAL A 454 -24.94 27.87 17.08
CA VAL A 454 -24.11 26.75 16.60
C VAL A 454 -23.44 26.08 17.80
N ARG A 455 -23.44 24.76 17.82
CA ARG A 455 -22.81 23.95 18.88
C ARG A 455 -21.83 22.93 18.35
N VAL A 456 -22.04 22.45 17.13
CA VAL A 456 -21.13 21.53 16.45
C VAL A 456 -20.72 22.16 15.13
N VAL A 457 -19.43 22.07 14.86
CA VAL A 457 -18.83 22.45 13.59
C VAL A 457 -18.31 21.18 12.95
N PHE A 458 -18.92 20.78 11.84
CA PHE A 458 -18.41 19.71 11.03
C PHE A 458 -17.25 20.22 10.18
N LEU A 459 -16.11 19.57 10.34
CA LEU A 459 -14.90 19.79 9.56
C LEU A 459 -14.82 18.63 8.56
N PRO A 460 -14.77 18.86 7.24
CA PRO A 460 -14.55 17.79 6.29
C PRO A 460 -13.26 17.06 6.66
N ASP A 461 -13.29 15.74 6.63
CA ASP A 461 -12.07 14.97 6.85
C ASP A 461 -11.08 15.27 5.73
N ARG A 462 -9.81 15.50 6.07
CA ARG A 462 -8.80 15.89 5.07
C ARG A 462 -8.41 14.75 4.15
N ASP A 463 -8.53 13.52 4.65
CA ASP A 463 -8.40 12.32 3.83
C ASP A 463 -9.53 12.24 2.78
N ASP A 464 -10.57 13.07 2.93
CA ASP A 464 -11.83 13.01 2.20
C ASP A 464 -12.08 14.20 1.25
N TYR A 465 -11.33 15.29 1.35
CA TYR A 465 -11.48 16.47 0.49
C TYR A 465 -10.22 16.73 -0.34
N ASP A 466 -10.41 17.23 -1.55
CA ASP A 466 -9.34 17.62 -2.47
C ASP A 466 -8.29 18.48 -1.74
N ASP A 467 -6.99 18.23 -1.98
CA ASP A 467 -5.84 18.89 -1.30
C ASP A 467 -5.94 20.44 -1.35
N GLN A 468 -6.78 20.98 -2.25
CA GLN A 468 -7.05 22.40 -2.43
C GLN A 468 -7.90 23.06 -1.33
N ALA A 469 -8.74 22.32 -0.60
CA ALA A 469 -9.62 22.89 0.44
C ALA A 469 -8.92 23.11 1.81
N GLY A 470 -7.71 22.57 1.98
CA GLY A 470 -7.04 22.45 3.28
C GLY A 470 -6.40 23.71 3.92
N PRO A 471 -5.77 24.65 3.19
CA PRO A 471 -4.98 25.70 3.86
C PRO A 471 -5.84 26.71 4.62
N HIS A 472 -7.00 27.10 4.06
CA HIS A 472 -7.85 28.13 4.66
C HIS A 472 -8.61 27.66 5.91
N GLN A 473 -9.04 26.39 5.95
CA GLN A 473 -9.68 25.84 7.15
C GLN A 473 -8.71 25.72 8.32
N ASP A 474 -7.47 25.32 8.05
CA ASP A 474 -6.43 25.22 9.06
C ASP A 474 -6.02 26.56 9.62
N ASP A 475 -5.90 27.56 8.76
CA ASP A 475 -5.62 28.92 9.18
C ASP A 475 -6.76 29.48 10.04
N TRP A 476 -8.02 29.18 9.69
CA TRP A 476 -9.17 29.54 10.53
C TRP A 476 -9.15 28.79 11.87
N LEU A 477 -8.90 27.47 11.88
CA LEU A 477 -8.82 26.68 13.12
C LEU A 477 -7.63 27.09 14.01
N ARG A 478 -6.50 27.48 13.41
CA ARG A 478 -5.32 28.01 14.11
C ARG A 478 -5.58 29.41 14.68
N GLY A 479 -6.19 30.29 13.89
CA GLY A 479 -6.54 31.65 14.32
C GLY A 479 -7.69 31.68 15.33
N HIS A 480 -8.59 30.70 15.27
CA HIS A 480 -9.81 30.66 16.05
C HIS A 480 -10.14 29.25 16.54
N PRO A 481 -9.43 28.71 17.55
CA PRO A 481 -9.67 27.36 18.04
C PRO A 481 -11.13 27.21 18.52
N PRO A 482 -11.98 26.42 17.84
CA PRO A 482 -13.40 26.23 18.19
C PRO A 482 -13.68 25.90 19.67
N PRO A 483 -12.84 25.10 20.38
CA PRO A 483 -13.10 24.70 21.76
C PRO A 483 -13.09 25.89 22.72
N GLY A 484 -12.30 26.93 22.43
CA GLY A 484 -12.24 28.15 23.23
C GLY A 484 -13.53 28.97 23.21
N HIS A 485 -14.48 28.62 22.34
CA HIS A 485 -15.71 29.35 22.10
C HIS A 485 -16.98 28.49 22.25
N GLY A 486 -16.87 27.34 22.94
CA GLY A 486 -18.01 26.46 23.18
C GLY A 486 -18.51 25.70 21.94
N LEU A 487 -17.70 25.64 20.87
CA LEU A 487 -17.99 24.85 19.69
C LEU A 487 -17.29 23.49 19.76
N LEU A 488 -18.01 22.45 19.33
CA LEU A 488 -17.50 21.09 19.20
C LEU A 488 -17.11 20.82 17.74
N PRO A 489 -15.83 20.86 17.38
CA PRO A 489 -15.37 20.42 16.07
C PRO A 489 -15.50 18.90 15.98
N VAL A 490 -16.08 18.44 14.88
CA VAL A 490 -16.28 17.03 14.58
C VAL A 490 -15.84 16.79 13.14
N ARG A 491 -15.06 15.74 12.90
CA ARG A 491 -14.76 15.35 11.53
C ARG A 491 -16.00 14.72 10.87
N LEU A 492 -16.34 15.22 9.69
CA LEU A 492 -17.43 14.72 8.87
C LEU A 492 -16.84 14.01 7.65
N HIS A 493 -17.10 12.72 7.56
CA HIS A 493 -16.62 11.88 6.48
C HIS A 493 -17.63 11.87 5.34
N HIS A 494 -17.23 12.31 4.16
CA HIS A 494 -18.12 12.45 3.01
C HIS A 494 -18.13 11.17 2.16
N LEU A 495 -19.21 10.40 2.18
CA LEU A 495 -19.35 9.20 1.37
C LEU A 495 -20.33 9.44 0.22
N ARG A 496 -19.91 9.20 -1.02
CA ARG A 496 -20.79 9.27 -2.19
C ARG A 496 -21.42 7.91 -2.44
N ALA A 497 -22.74 7.88 -2.57
CA ALA A 497 -23.46 6.66 -2.91
C ALA A 497 -23.22 6.30 -4.37
N THR A 498 -22.93 5.02 -4.64
CA THR A 498 -22.80 4.49 -6.01
C THR A 498 -23.85 3.41 -6.24
N GLU A 499 -24.52 3.44 -7.40
CA GLU A 499 -25.56 2.45 -7.73
C GLU A 499 -24.98 1.04 -7.92
N SER A 500 -23.73 0.95 -8.37
CA SER A 500 -23.08 -0.32 -8.68
C SER A 500 -22.54 -1.07 -7.45
N ARG A 501 -22.42 -0.42 -6.28
CA ARG A 501 -21.74 -0.99 -5.10
C ARG A 501 -22.41 -0.60 -3.78
N PRO A 502 -23.65 -1.03 -3.50
CA PRO A 502 -24.33 -0.71 -2.23
C PRO A 502 -23.58 -1.19 -0.97
N GLY A 503 -22.74 -2.24 -1.07
CA GLY A 503 -21.89 -2.73 0.03
C GLY A 503 -20.73 -1.82 0.43
N GLU A 504 -20.48 -0.75 -0.33
CA GLU A 504 -19.37 0.18 -0.13
C GLU A 504 -19.57 1.08 1.08
N PHE A 505 -20.76 1.63 1.28
CA PHE A 505 -21.09 2.44 2.45
C PHE A 505 -20.92 1.67 3.77
N PRO A 506 -21.50 0.46 3.93
CA PRO A 506 -21.26 -0.41 5.08
C PRO A 506 -19.80 -0.55 5.48
N TYR A 507 -18.96 -0.92 4.52
CA TYR A 507 -17.54 -1.12 4.73
C TYR A 507 -16.84 0.17 5.21
N ARG A 508 -17.18 1.32 4.61
CA ARG A 508 -16.58 2.59 4.99
C ARG A 508 -17.00 3.04 6.39
N VAL A 509 -18.27 2.89 6.75
CA VAL A 509 -18.71 3.22 8.12
C VAL A 509 -17.95 2.37 9.14
N GLU A 510 -17.76 1.07 8.89
CA GLU A 510 -16.96 0.21 9.78
C GLU A 510 -15.50 0.67 9.87
N ARG A 511 -14.87 1.01 8.75
CA ARG A 511 -13.53 1.62 8.72
C ARG A 511 -13.43 2.88 9.56
N LEU A 512 -14.46 3.73 9.50
CA LEU A 512 -14.52 4.94 10.32
C LEU A 512 -14.71 4.61 11.79
N ARG A 513 -15.47 3.55 12.12
CA ARG A 513 -15.65 3.09 13.51
C ARG A 513 -14.36 2.55 14.14
N GLU A 514 -13.50 1.91 13.35
CA GLU A 514 -12.18 1.49 13.83
C GLU A 514 -11.30 2.68 14.26
N ARG A 515 -11.56 3.87 13.71
CA ARG A 515 -10.80 5.09 13.96
C ARG A 515 -11.49 6.04 14.95
N SER A 516 -12.81 6.02 14.98
CA SER A 516 -13.64 6.94 15.75
C SER A 516 -14.78 6.17 16.42
N PRO A 517 -14.98 6.28 17.74
CA PRO A 517 -16.06 5.59 18.44
C PRO A 517 -17.46 6.13 18.08
N LEU A 518 -17.53 7.30 17.44
CA LEU A 518 -18.78 7.95 17.05
C LEU A 518 -18.56 8.70 15.72
N PRO A 519 -18.42 7.99 14.59
CA PRO A 519 -18.16 8.63 13.31
C PRO A 519 -19.37 9.48 12.88
N ALA A 520 -19.08 10.66 12.32
CA ALA A 520 -20.06 11.48 11.64
C ALA A 520 -19.85 11.33 10.13
N VAL A 521 -20.93 10.99 9.43
CA VAL A 521 -20.91 10.61 8.01
C VAL A 521 -21.90 11.46 7.25
N TYR A 522 -21.45 12.06 6.15
CA TYR A 522 -22.28 12.69 5.15
C TYR A 522 -22.43 11.76 3.95
N LEU A 523 -23.62 11.21 3.75
CA LEU A 523 -23.96 10.36 2.61
C LEU A 523 -24.57 11.21 1.49
N ASP A 524 -23.80 11.46 0.44
CA ASP A 524 -24.28 12.12 -0.78
C ASP A 524 -24.92 11.11 -1.73
N VAL A 525 -26.22 11.21 -1.93
CA VAL A 525 -26.97 10.35 -2.85
C VAL A 525 -27.22 10.99 -4.23
N SER A 526 -26.55 12.09 -4.55
CA SER A 526 -26.71 12.83 -5.81
C SER A 526 -26.48 11.98 -7.06
N ALA A 527 -25.60 10.97 -6.98
CA ALA A 527 -25.26 10.10 -8.09
C ALA A 527 -26.30 9.00 -8.37
N ILE A 528 -27.30 8.81 -7.50
CA ILE A 528 -28.38 7.83 -7.74
C ILE A 528 -29.42 8.45 -8.66
N ALA A 529 -29.59 7.88 -9.84
CA ALA A 529 -30.25 8.51 -10.98
C ALA A 529 -31.78 8.70 -10.81
N SER A 530 -32.44 7.87 -9.99
CA SER A 530 -33.90 7.90 -9.82
C SER A 530 -34.35 7.71 -8.37
N SER A 531 -35.54 8.20 -8.03
CA SER A 531 -36.16 7.98 -6.71
C SER A 531 -36.41 6.51 -6.41
N GLU A 532 -36.71 5.69 -7.42
CA GLU A 532 -36.91 4.25 -7.24
C GLU A 532 -35.61 3.55 -6.86
N ARG A 533 -34.51 3.82 -7.57
CA ARG A 533 -33.19 3.30 -7.21
C ARG A 533 -32.72 3.83 -5.86
N LEU A 534 -33.00 5.09 -5.55
CA LEU A 534 -32.72 5.66 -4.23
C LEU A 534 -33.45 4.91 -3.13
N ARG A 535 -34.73 4.58 -3.35
CA ARG A 535 -35.52 3.81 -2.38
C ARG A 535 -34.90 2.45 -2.10
N VAL A 536 -34.53 1.70 -3.15
CA VAL A 536 -33.86 0.40 -3.01
C VAL A 536 -32.55 0.54 -2.25
N TYR A 537 -31.70 1.50 -2.65
CA TYR A 537 -30.42 1.75 -1.99
C TYR A 537 -30.58 2.07 -0.50
N LEU A 538 -31.53 2.96 -0.15
CA LEU A 538 -31.76 3.34 1.24
C LEU A 538 -32.43 2.23 2.06
N GLN A 539 -33.23 1.37 1.45
CA GLN A 539 -33.79 0.18 2.09
C GLN A 539 -32.69 -0.86 2.39
N ASP A 540 -31.80 -1.11 1.44
CA ASP A 540 -30.64 -1.98 1.64
C ASP A 540 -29.73 -1.42 2.75
N LEU A 541 -29.53 -0.11 2.75
CA LEU A 541 -28.78 0.57 3.80
C LEU A 541 -29.46 0.46 5.17
N ALA A 542 -30.78 0.63 5.25
CA ALA A 542 -31.53 0.48 6.48
C ALA A 542 -31.49 -0.96 7.00
N ALA A 543 -31.63 -1.94 6.11
CA ALA A 543 -31.52 -3.36 6.42
C ALA A 543 -30.11 -3.69 6.95
N TRP A 544 -29.07 -3.14 6.30
CA TRP A 544 -27.71 -3.25 6.79
C TRP A 544 -27.54 -2.61 8.18
N LEU A 545 -28.00 -1.37 8.39
CA LEU A 545 -27.91 -0.71 9.70
C LEU A 545 -28.59 -1.54 10.80
N ALA A 546 -29.76 -2.10 10.52
CA ALA A 546 -30.49 -2.96 11.45
C ALA A 546 -29.75 -4.28 11.75
N ALA A 547 -29.20 -4.93 10.73
CA ALA A 547 -28.33 -6.09 10.91
C ALA A 547 -27.05 -5.69 11.68
N SER A 548 -26.59 -4.44 11.49
CA SER A 548 -25.27 -4.01 11.89
C SER A 548 -25.04 -3.88 13.40
N GLY A 549 -26.13 -3.87 14.17
CA GLY A 549 -26.11 -3.40 15.55
C GLY A 549 -25.72 -1.92 15.69
N LEU A 550 -25.59 -1.19 14.57
CA LEU A 550 -25.45 0.27 14.60
C LEU A 550 -26.79 0.92 14.85
N THR A 551 -26.76 1.91 15.71
CA THR A 551 -27.88 2.81 15.92
C THR A 551 -27.55 4.18 15.36
N LEU A 552 -28.47 4.76 14.60
CA LEU A 552 -28.34 6.14 14.15
C LEU A 552 -28.44 7.06 15.38
N SER A 553 -27.41 7.88 15.58
CA SER A 553 -27.40 8.88 16.65
C SER A 553 -28.15 10.11 16.15
N GLY A 554 -29.25 10.46 16.80
CA GLY A 554 -29.90 11.75 16.57
C GLY A 554 -28.97 12.89 17.02
N LEU A 555 -29.13 14.07 16.42
CA LEU A 555 -28.24 15.23 16.66
C LEU A 555 -27.95 15.51 18.13
N ARG A 556 -28.98 15.58 18.98
CA ARG A 556 -28.82 15.88 20.40
C ARG A 556 -27.97 14.83 21.14
N ASP A 557 -28.19 13.55 20.83
CA ASP A 557 -27.41 12.45 21.39
C ASP A 557 -25.97 12.50 20.89
N PHE A 558 -25.78 12.78 19.59
CA PHE A 558 -24.47 12.92 18.98
C PHE A 558 -23.66 14.03 19.67
N VAL A 559 -24.22 15.24 19.81
CA VAL A 559 -23.55 16.37 20.48
C VAL A 559 -23.17 16.01 21.91
N SER A 560 -24.09 15.41 22.66
CA SER A 560 -23.84 15.01 24.05
C SER A 560 -22.66 14.05 24.15
N ARG A 561 -22.62 13.03 23.30
CA ARG A 561 -21.59 11.99 23.33
C ARG A 561 -20.25 12.49 22.82
N ALA A 562 -20.23 13.22 21.72
CA ALA A 562 -19.01 13.81 21.19
C ALA A 562 -18.39 14.80 22.21
N ALA A 563 -19.21 15.53 22.97
CA ALA A 563 -18.73 16.33 24.09
C ALA A 563 -18.13 15.47 25.22
N THR A 564 -18.76 14.35 25.59
CA THR A 564 -18.23 13.42 26.60
C THR A 564 -16.91 12.77 26.19
N VAL A 565 -16.80 12.27 24.95
CA VAL A 565 -15.56 11.67 24.41
C VAL A 565 -14.40 12.64 24.53
N ARG A 566 -14.66 13.91 24.17
CA ARG A 566 -13.67 14.98 24.27
C ARG A 566 -13.24 15.28 25.72
N LEU A 567 -14.18 15.33 26.66
CA LEU A 567 -13.88 15.57 28.08
C LEU A 567 -12.98 14.48 28.68
N MET A 568 -13.07 13.25 28.17
CA MET A 568 -12.23 12.12 28.61
C MET A 568 -10.83 12.09 27.96
N GLY A 569 -10.43 13.15 27.26
CA GLY A 569 -9.14 13.21 26.56
C GLY A 569 -9.09 12.36 25.28
N GLY A 570 -10.22 11.78 24.87
CA GLY A 570 -10.34 11.16 23.56
C GLY A 570 -10.30 12.23 22.49
N THR A 571 -9.42 12.09 21.50
CA THR A 571 -9.54 12.88 20.27
C THR A 571 -10.79 12.41 19.54
N THR A 572 -11.72 13.32 19.27
CA THR A 572 -12.70 13.16 18.18
C THR A 572 -11.93 13.38 16.87
N SER A 573 -11.05 12.43 16.55
CA SER A 573 -10.17 12.45 15.37
C SER A 573 -10.93 12.23 14.09
#